data_AF-S2RSS0-F1
#
_entry.id   AF-S2RSS0-F1
#
_cell.length_a   1.000
_cell.length_b   1.000
_cell.length_c   1.000
_cell.angle_alpha   90.00
_cell.angle_beta   90.00
_cell.angle_gamma   90.00
#
_symmetry.space_group_name_H-M   'P 1'
#
loop_
_entity.id
_entity.type
_entity.pdbx_description
1 polymer ?
#
loop_
_entity_poly.entity_id
_entity_poly.type
_entity_poly.pdbx_seq_one_letter_code
_entity_poly.pdbx_strand_id
1 'polypeptide(L)'
;MAPSFRLLCDVDEAFGQHALLHPSLSGYYLFQYFMHEFFRTRNGRNMFRGHLSRQGNVLWTLPARLTLGAMWLIDCWPKIQGKESWFIDKLRLPFTWLQPAATSGASAAGADATSAATGAAAGAAKATKTVFSLSYQYGNDPMMVFEKMPNWYYSITKALIPNQQVAFFMQKAMTIMEILIGLALVAGLFTWLTSAATIAFVGVFCLSGMFYWVNIWMIPMAFACMNGSGRAFGLDKWVVPYLQKVFGKWRYGTPRSLYGTDTLK
;
A
#
# COMPACT_ATOMS: atom_id res chain seq x y z
N MET A 1 24.60 -29.26 23.96
CA MET A 1 24.36 -29.40 22.51
C MET A 1 23.98 -30.83 22.09
N ALA A 2 23.65 -31.75 23.01
CA ALA A 2 23.48 -33.18 22.71
C ALA A 2 22.06 -33.80 22.84
N PRO A 3 21.04 -33.24 23.54
CA PRO A 3 19.77 -33.94 23.69
C PRO A 3 18.83 -33.81 22.48
N SER A 4 19.01 -32.80 21.63
CA SER A 4 18.12 -32.54 20.48
C SER A 4 18.38 -33.46 19.28
N PHE A 5 19.58 -34.00 19.14
CA PHE A 5 19.95 -34.86 18.01
C PHE A 5 19.46 -36.31 18.20
N ARG A 6 19.35 -36.76 19.45
CA ARG A 6 18.88 -38.11 19.77
C ARG A 6 17.38 -38.29 19.51
N LEU A 7 16.60 -37.25 19.80
CA LEU A 7 15.16 -37.18 19.47
C LEU A 7 14.88 -37.15 17.96
N LEU A 8 15.82 -36.67 17.13
CA LEU A 8 15.70 -36.71 15.67
C LEU A 8 15.88 -38.14 15.14
N CYS A 9 16.85 -38.90 15.66
CA CYS A 9 17.07 -40.30 15.25
C CYS A 9 15.89 -41.21 15.62
N ASP A 10 15.31 -41.08 16.81
CA ASP A 10 14.19 -41.93 17.24
C ASP A 10 12.90 -41.65 16.44
N VAL A 11 12.72 -40.42 15.94
CA VAL A 11 11.61 -40.05 15.04
C VAL A 11 11.86 -40.54 13.61
N ASP A 12 13.11 -40.49 13.11
CA ASP A 12 13.47 -41.02 11.79
C ASP A 12 13.28 -42.55 11.69
N GLU A 13 13.59 -43.29 12.76
CA GLU A 13 13.46 -44.75 12.79
C GLU A 13 11.98 -45.21 12.78
N ALA A 14 11.11 -44.48 13.47
CA ALA A 14 9.65 -44.69 13.44
C ALA A 14 9.00 -44.21 12.12
N PHE A 15 9.52 -43.14 11.51
CA PHE A 15 9.06 -42.63 10.21
C PHE A 15 9.38 -43.61 9.08
N GLY A 16 10.56 -44.24 9.11
CA GLY A 16 10.97 -45.26 8.14
C GLY A 16 10.05 -46.48 8.09
N GLN A 17 9.48 -46.91 9.23
CA GLN A 17 8.60 -48.07 9.30
C GLN A 17 7.16 -47.78 8.85
N HIS A 18 6.62 -46.59 9.10
CA HIS A 18 5.26 -46.21 8.67
C HIS A 18 5.19 -45.64 7.25
N ALA A 19 6.29 -45.10 6.71
CA ALA A 19 6.35 -44.58 5.35
C ALA A 19 6.20 -45.66 4.26
N LEU A 20 6.48 -46.92 4.59
CA LEU A 20 6.48 -48.05 3.65
C LEU A 20 5.09 -48.66 3.40
N LEU A 21 4.09 -48.40 4.24
CA LEU A 21 2.78 -49.08 4.15
C LEU A 21 1.71 -48.30 3.39
N HIS A 22 1.79 -46.96 3.32
CA HIS A 22 0.86 -46.13 2.54
C HIS A 22 1.56 -44.85 2.04
N PRO A 23 1.86 -44.72 0.73
CA PRO A 23 2.55 -43.55 0.17
C PRO A 23 1.86 -42.21 0.46
N SER A 24 0.52 -42.22 0.55
CA SER A 24 -0.29 -41.06 0.88
C SER A 24 -0.15 -40.60 2.34
N LEU A 25 0.03 -41.52 3.30
CA LEU A 25 0.31 -41.16 4.69
C LEU A 25 1.74 -40.62 4.85
N SER A 26 2.72 -41.22 4.17
CA SER A 26 4.11 -40.76 4.19
C SER A 26 4.24 -39.31 3.70
N GLY A 27 3.61 -38.97 2.57
CA GLY A 27 3.60 -37.61 2.03
C GLY A 27 2.92 -36.59 2.95
N TYR A 28 1.85 -37.00 3.65
CA TYR A 28 1.16 -36.14 4.62
C TYR A 28 2.06 -35.77 5.81
N TYR A 29 2.77 -36.75 6.39
CA TYR A 29 3.68 -36.47 7.51
C TYR A 29 4.92 -35.69 7.06
N LEU A 30 5.45 -35.95 5.84
CA LEU A 30 6.52 -35.15 5.25
C LEU A 30 6.10 -33.69 5.06
N PHE A 31 4.89 -33.45 4.55
CA PHE A 31 4.33 -32.11 4.39
C PHE A 31 4.12 -31.40 5.74
N GLN A 32 3.61 -32.11 6.75
CA GLN A 32 3.47 -31.55 8.10
C GLN A 32 4.82 -31.19 8.72
N TYR A 33 5.83 -32.05 8.57
CA TYR A 33 7.17 -31.79 9.05
C TYR A 33 7.78 -30.56 8.39
N PHE A 34 7.69 -30.46 7.05
CA PHE A 34 8.14 -29.29 6.30
C PHE A 34 7.43 -28.01 6.75
N MET A 35 6.10 -28.07 6.91
CA MET A 35 5.30 -26.96 7.43
C MET A 35 5.69 -26.58 8.86
N HIS A 36 5.99 -27.56 9.70
CA HIS A 36 6.40 -27.32 11.08
C HIS A 36 7.75 -26.59 11.15
N GLU A 37 8.74 -27.06 10.40
CA GLU A 37 10.10 -26.54 10.41
C GLU A 37 10.21 -25.13 9.82
N PHE A 38 9.62 -24.91 8.64
CA PHE A 38 9.74 -23.62 7.95
C PHE A 38 8.71 -22.58 8.42
N PHE A 39 7.44 -22.97 8.59
CA PHE A 39 6.32 -22.02 8.75
C PHE A 39 5.69 -21.98 10.15
N ARG A 40 5.72 -23.07 10.92
CA ARG A 40 5.02 -23.15 12.22
C ARG A 40 5.95 -23.21 13.43
N THR A 41 7.23 -22.87 13.25
CA THR A 41 8.23 -22.86 14.33
C THR A 41 7.87 -21.86 15.43
N ARG A 42 7.70 -22.38 16.66
CA ARG A 42 7.48 -21.57 17.86
C ARG A 42 8.76 -20.79 18.18
N ASN A 43 8.64 -19.49 18.46
CA ASN A 43 9.74 -18.59 18.82
C ASN A 43 10.76 -18.25 17.70
N GLY A 44 10.46 -18.51 16.42
CA GLY A 44 11.26 -18.00 15.30
C GLY A 44 12.70 -18.52 15.22
N ARG A 45 12.97 -19.68 15.83
CA ARG A 45 14.29 -20.34 15.86
C ARG A 45 14.59 -21.12 14.57
N ASN A 46 14.17 -20.61 13.41
CA ASN A 46 14.42 -21.22 12.11
C ASN A 46 15.58 -20.54 11.37
N MET A 47 16.03 -21.14 10.28
CA MET A 47 17.09 -20.59 9.40
C MET A 47 16.78 -19.15 8.95
N PHE A 48 15.50 -18.80 8.81
CA PHE A 48 15.03 -17.49 8.39
C PHE A 48 14.69 -16.52 9.53
N ARG A 49 15.19 -16.76 10.75
CA ARG A 49 15.05 -15.84 11.93
C ARG A 49 13.61 -15.35 12.16
N GLY A 50 12.64 -16.23 11.93
CA GLY A 50 11.21 -15.99 12.10
C GLY A 50 10.55 -15.08 11.06
N HIS A 51 11.16 -14.82 9.91
CA HIS A 51 10.49 -14.12 8.79
C HIS A 51 9.39 -14.97 8.15
N LEU A 52 9.64 -16.27 8.01
CA LEU A 52 8.68 -17.23 7.44
C LEU A 52 7.78 -17.90 8.49
N SER A 53 8.19 -17.92 9.77
CA SER A 53 7.50 -18.68 10.83
C SER A 53 6.29 -17.97 11.43
N ARG A 54 5.86 -16.84 10.87
CA ARG A 54 4.78 -16.04 11.44
C ARG A 54 3.44 -16.60 10.97
N GLN A 55 2.71 -17.19 11.91
CA GLN A 55 1.38 -17.71 11.64
C GLN A 55 0.41 -16.58 11.29
N GLY A 56 -0.41 -16.85 10.26
CA GLY A 56 -1.33 -15.90 9.64
C GLY A 56 -0.97 -15.69 8.17
N ASN A 57 -1.98 -15.45 7.34
CA ASN A 57 -1.91 -15.25 5.88
C ASN A 57 -1.03 -14.06 5.42
N VAL A 58 -0.24 -13.51 6.33
CA VAL A 58 0.54 -12.29 6.24
C VAL A 58 1.70 -12.43 5.24
N LEU A 59 2.29 -13.62 5.11
CA LEU A 59 3.30 -13.87 4.08
C LEU A 59 2.72 -13.72 2.66
N TRP A 60 1.50 -14.23 2.47
CA TRP A 60 0.79 -14.18 1.18
C TRP A 60 0.33 -12.78 0.80
N THR A 61 0.24 -11.87 1.76
CA THR A 61 -0.04 -10.45 1.50
C THR A 61 1.20 -9.63 1.11
N LEU A 62 2.41 -10.22 1.12
CA LEU A 62 3.64 -9.53 0.73
C LEU A 62 3.68 -9.18 -0.77
N PRO A 63 3.38 -10.10 -1.70
CA PRO A 63 3.33 -9.75 -3.13
C PRO A 63 2.32 -8.64 -3.40
N ALA A 64 1.14 -8.70 -2.79
CA ALA A 64 0.12 -7.66 -2.89
C ALA A 64 0.66 -6.28 -2.44
N ARG A 65 1.40 -6.25 -1.33
CA ARG A 65 2.03 -5.03 -0.83
C ARG A 65 3.08 -4.49 -1.78
N LEU A 66 3.97 -5.35 -2.28
CA LEU A 66 5.03 -4.94 -3.19
C LEU A 66 4.45 -4.40 -4.51
N THR A 67 3.43 -5.05 -5.06
CA THR A 67 2.73 -4.57 -6.26
C THR A 67 2.06 -3.23 -6.02
N LEU A 68 1.37 -3.06 -4.88
CA LEU A 68 0.74 -1.79 -4.53
C LEU A 68 1.78 -0.66 -4.36
N GLY A 69 2.88 -0.92 -3.65
CA GLY A 69 3.96 0.05 -3.48
C GLY A 69 4.69 0.36 -4.79
N ALA A 70 4.96 -0.64 -5.62
CA ALA A 70 5.59 -0.48 -6.92
C ALA A 70 4.72 0.36 -7.87
N MET A 71 3.40 0.15 -7.87
CA MET A 71 2.46 0.97 -8.65
C MET A 71 2.59 2.46 -8.31
N TRP A 72 2.58 2.82 -7.02
CA TRP A 72 2.79 4.21 -6.59
C TRP A 72 4.12 4.78 -7.08
N LEU A 73 5.20 4.00 -7.01
CA LEU A 73 6.53 4.45 -7.45
C LEU A 73 6.63 4.59 -8.98
N ILE A 74 6.04 3.66 -9.72
CA ILE A 74 6.00 3.68 -11.19
C ILE A 74 5.17 4.88 -11.67
N ASP A 75 4.03 5.15 -11.05
CA ASP A 75 3.18 6.30 -11.38
C ASP A 75 3.86 7.64 -11.04
N CYS A 76 4.70 7.67 -10.01
CA CYS A 76 5.46 8.87 -9.63
C CYS A 76 6.68 9.10 -10.53
N TRP A 77 7.22 8.07 -11.16
CA TRP A 77 8.42 8.18 -11.99
C TRP A 77 8.35 9.31 -13.05
N PRO A 78 7.30 9.38 -13.91
CA PRO A 78 7.15 10.48 -14.86
C PRO A 78 6.83 11.83 -14.19
N LYS A 79 6.34 11.84 -12.96
CA LYS A 79 6.05 13.10 -12.22
C LYS A 79 7.31 13.77 -11.69
N ILE A 80 8.40 13.01 -11.52
CA ILE A 80 9.69 13.52 -11.06
C ILE A 80 10.54 13.96 -12.25
N GLN A 81 10.55 13.17 -13.34
CA GLN A 81 11.50 13.33 -14.44
C GLN A 81 10.83 13.79 -15.75
N GLY A 82 11.55 14.66 -16.48
CA GLY A 82 11.20 15.05 -17.84
C GLY A 82 10.32 16.30 -17.97
N LYS A 83 9.81 16.53 -19.18
CA LYS A 83 8.96 17.69 -19.53
C LYS A 83 7.58 17.66 -18.85
N GLU A 84 7.18 16.49 -18.37
CA GLU A 84 5.92 16.24 -17.68
C GLU A 84 6.04 16.29 -16.14
N SER A 85 7.20 16.73 -15.63
CA SER A 85 7.45 16.83 -14.19
C SER A 85 6.50 17.82 -13.51
N TRP A 86 6.01 17.44 -12.34
CA TRP A 86 5.13 18.25 -11.49
C TRP A 86 5.93 19.31 -10.69
N PHE A 87 7.26 19.29 -10.79
CA PHE A 87 8.13 20.30 -10.20
C PHE A 87 8.30 21.54 -11.09
N ILE A 88 7.85 21.47 -12.34
CA ILE A 88 7.78 22.61 -13.28
C ILE A 88 6.50 23.40 -12.96
N ASP A 89 6.56 24.73 -13.07
CA ASP A 89 5.43 25.63 -12.77
C ASP A 89 4.35 25.63 -13.86
N LYS A 90 3.85 24.44 -14.23
CA LYS A 90 2.71 24.23 -15.13
C LYS A 90 1.56 23.61 -14.35
N LEU A 91 0.41 24.28 -14.32
CA LEU A 91 -0.76 23.82 -13.57
C LEU A 91 -1.30 22.51 -14.18
N ARG A 92 -1.24 21.41 -13.43
CA ARG A 92 -1.75 20.09 -13.86
C ARG A 92 -3.09 19.69 -13.24
N LEU A 93 -3.55 20.45 -12.25
CA LEU A 93 -4.83 20.20 -11.60
C LEU A 93 -5.99 20.67 -12.49
N PRO A 94 -7.02 19.84 -12.73
CA PRO A 94 -8.13 20.16 -13.63
C PRO A 94 -9.17 21.09 -12.98
N PHE A 95 -8.73 22.09 -12.21
CA PHE A 95 -9.63 22.99 -11.50
C PHE A 95 -9.97 24.21 -12.35
N THR A 96 -11.25 24.37 -12.67
CA THR A 96 -11.77 25.44 -13.53
C THR A 96 -11.51 26.84 -12.98
N TRP A 97 -11.39 27.01 -11.67
CA TRP A 97 -11.16 28.31 -11.01
C TRP A 97 -9.69 28.69 -10.87
N LEU A 98 -8.76 27.78 -11.15
CA LEU A 98 -7.31 28.00 -11.06
C LEU A 98 -6.66 28.15 -12.44
N GLN A 99 -7.36 27.78 -13.50
CA GLN A 99 -6.96 28.05 -14.88
C GLN A 99 -6.95 29.57 -15.10
N PRO A 100 -5.86 30.16 -15.61
CA PRO A 100 -5.88 31.58 -15.95
C PRO A 100 -6.99 31.83 -16.97
N ALA A 101 -7.86 32.80 -16.70
CA ALA A 101 -8.84 33.24 -17.69
C ALA A 101 -8.08 33.60 -18.97
N ALA A 102 -8.40 32.94 -20.08
CA ALA A 102 -7.76 33.15 -21.36
C ALA A 102 -7.80 34.65 -21.73
N THR A 103 -6.70 35.36 -21.46
CA THR A 103 -6.50 36.75 -21.86
C THR A 103 -5.27 36.80 -22.75
N SER A 104 -5.47 36.37 -24.00
CA SER A 104 -5.08 37.10 -25.21
C SER A 104 -5.19 36.18 -26.44
N GLY A 105 -6.29 36.33 -27.20
CA GLY A 105 -6.29 36.06 -28.64
C GLY A 105 -6.76 34.68 -29.15
N ALA A 106 -7.99 34.26 -28.85
CA ALA A 106 -8.83 33.45 -29.77
C ALA A 106 -10.21 33.21 -29.12
N SER A 107 -11.13 34.15 -29.32
CA SER A 107 -12.55 33.95 -28.98
C SER A 107 -13.16 32.97 -29.98
N ALA A 108 -13.42 31.73 -29.56
CA ALA A 108 -14.52 30.90 -30.07
C ALA A 108 -14.77 29.72 -29.12
N ALA A 109 -16.05 29.44 -28.87
CA ALA A 109 -16.59 28.37 -28.03
C ALA A 109 -16.60 28.61 -26.51
N GLY A 110 -17.29 29.68 -26.11
CA GLY A 110 -18.23 29.54 -25.00
C GLY A 110 -19.44 28.75 -25.48
N ALA A 111 -19.34 27.42 -25.44
CA ALA A 111 -20.45 26.48 -25.54
C ALA A 111 -20.01 25.15 -24.93
N ASP A 112 -20.88 24.56 -24.12
CA ASP A 112 -20.75 23.27 -23.43
C ASP A 112 -19.89 23.23 -22.15
N ALA A 113 -20.51 23.78 -21.11
CA ALA A 113 -20.40 23.26 -19.76
C ALA A 113 -20.82 21.78 -19.70
N THR A 114 -19.98 20.84 -20.17
CA THR A 114 -20.02 19.39 -19.85
C THR A 114 -18.70 18.61 -20.10
N SER A 115 -17.64 19.19 -20.68
CA SER A 115 -16.46 18.39 -21.07
C SER A 115 -15.13 18.75 -20.38
N ALA A 116 -15.14 19.12 -19.10
CA ALA A 116 -13.93 19.59 -18.40
C ALA A 116 -13.45 18.61 -17.31
N ALA A 117 -13.01 17.42 -17.73
CA ALA A 117 -12.11 16.53 -16.98
C ALA A 117 -11.21 15.69 -17.91
N THR A 118 -11.05 16.06 -19.18
CA THR A 118 -10.17 15.36 -20.13
C THR A 118 -8.87 16.13 -20.29
N GLY A 119 -7.84 15.80 -19.49
CA GLY A 119 -6.60 16.58 -19.55
C GLY A 119 -5.38 16.04 -18.82
N ALA A 120 -5.31 14.74 -18.51
CA ALA A 120 -4.07 14.12 -18.03
C ALA A 120 -3.83 12.74 -18.67
N ALA A 121 -4.02 12.65 -19.99
CA ALA A 121 -3.33 11.71 -20.85
C ALA A 121 -3.10 12.43 -22.17
N ALA A 122 -1.86 12.83 -22.45
CA ALA A 122 -1.46 13.18 -23.80
C ALA A 122 -1.42 11.89 -24.62
N GLY A 123 -2.56 11.55 -25.22
CA GLY A 123 -2.74 10.51 -26.20
C GLY A 123 -3.90 10.95 -27.09
N ALA A 124 -3.63 11.09 -28.39
CA ALA A 124 -4.47 11.72 -29.39
C ALA A 124 -5.94 11.29 -29.35
N ALA A 125 -6.82 12.26 -29.61
CA ALA A 125 -8.25 12.08 -29.76
C ALA A 125 -8.59 10.92 -30.72
N LYS A 126 -9.31 9.94 -30.19
CA LYS A 126 -10.22 9.09 -30.97
C LYS A 126 -11.49 9.00 -30.14
N ALA A 127 -12.63 9.34 -30.73
CA ALA A 127 -13.94 9.21 -30.11
C ALA A 127 -14.23 7.71 -29.90
N THR A 128 -13.68 7.20 -28.81
CA THR A 128 -13.73 5.80 -28.42
C THR A 128 -14.82 5.69 -27.36
N LYS A 129 -15.68 4.68 -27.48
CA LYS A 129 -16.72 4.44 -26.48
C LYS A 129 -16.07 4.24 -25.12
N THR A 130 -16.44 5.05 -24.13
CA THR A 130 -16.07 4.82 -22.73
C THR A 130 -16.79 3.57 -22.27
N VAL A 131 -16.04 2.53 -21.90
CA VAL A 131 -16.60 1.24 -21.49
C VAL A 131 -16.30 1.01 -20.01
N PHE A 132 -17.28 0.47 -19.29
CA PHE A 132 -17.05 -0.05 -17.96
C PHE A 132 -16.18 -1.32 -18.08
N SER A 133 -14.92 -1.23 -17.65
CA SER A 133 -14.06 -2.39 -17.56
C SER A 133 -13.20 -2.30 -16.30
N LEU A 134 -13.01 -3.46 -15.64
CA LEU A 134 -12.09 -3.63 -14.52
C LEU A 134 -10.67 -3.96 -14.99
N SER A 135 -10.51 -4.23 -16.29
CA SER A 135 -9.23 -4.45 -16.97
C SER A 135 -9.04 -3.40 -18.06
N TYR A 136 -7.77 -3.12 -18.37
CA TYR A 136 -7.45 -2.29 -19.53
C TYR A 136 -7.76 -3.08 -20.81
N GLN A 137 -8.65 -2.56 -21.66
CA GLN A 137 -8.96 -3.15 -22.95
C GLN A 137 -8.34 -2.28 -24.04
N TYR A 138 -7.44 -2.87 -24.83
CA TYR A 138 -6.76 -2.16 -25.90
C TYR A 138 -7.76 -1.58 -26.91
N GLY A 139 -7.69 -0.27 -27.14
CA GLY A 139 -8.58 0.44 -28.06
C GLY A 139 -9.90 0.91 -27.47
N ASN A 140 -10.14 0.75 -26.15
CA ASN A 140 -11.25 1.37 -25.41
C ASN A 140 -10.71 2.31 -24.32
N ASP A 141 -11.34 3.47 -24.15
CA ASP A 141 -10.97 4.39 -23.07
C ASP A 141 -11.64 3.96 -21.75
N PRO A 142 -10.89 3.84 -20.64
CA PRO A 142 -11.45 3.44 -19.37
C PRO A 142 -12.38 4.52 -18.81
N MET A 143 -13.53 4.10 -18.30
CA MET A 143 -14.45 5.02 -17.63
C MET A 143 -13.89 5.50 -16.28
N MET A 144 -14.11 6.78 -15.99
CA MET A 144 -13.79 7.38 -14.69
C MET A 144 -14.81 6.95 -13.62
N VAL A 145 -14.40 6.90 -12.35
CA VAL A 145 -15.30 6.53 -11.24
C VAL A 145 -16.40 7.58 -11.06
N PHE A 146 -16.03 8.86 -11.12
CA PHE A 146 -16.96 9.98 -11.15
C PHE A 146 -16.65 10.86 -12.35
N GLU A 147 -17.65 11.12 -13.20
CA GLU A 147 -17.53 11.98 -14.38
C GLU A 147 -17.40 13.46 -14.01
N LYS A 148 -18.04 13.87 -12.92
CA LYS A 148 -18.01 15.24 -12.40
C LYS A 148 -17.75 15.21 -10.90
N MET A 149 -16.93 16.16 -10.45
CA MET A 149 -16.66 16.36 -9.03
C MET A 149 -17.96 16.74 -8.30
N PRO A 150 -18.32 16.08 -7.18
CA PRO A 150 -19.52 16.44 -6.42
C PRO A 150 -19.47 17.89 -5.90
N ASN A 151 -20.59 18.62 -5.96
CA ASN A 151 -20.66 20.05 -5.63
C ASN A 151 -20.19 20.40 -4.20
N TRP A 152 -20.46 19.52 -3.23
CA TRP A 152 -19.99 19.70 -1.84
C TRP A 152 -18.46 19.59 -1.75
N TYR A 153 -17.87 18.66 -2.50
CA TYR A 153 -16.42 18.46 -2.52
C TYR A 153 -15.73 19.61 -3.30
N TYR A 154 -16.35 20.09 -4.38
CA TYR A 154 -15.93 21.29 -5.11
C TYR A 154 -15.81 22.51 -4.18
N SER A 155 -16.79 22.71 -3.30
CA SER A 155 -16.77 23.83 -2.35
C SER A 155 -15.62 23.73 -1.36
N ILE A 156 -15.32 22.52 -0.88
CA ILE A 156 -14.22 22.25 0.05
C ILE A 156 -12.86 22.46 -0.64
N THR A 157 -12.65 21.92 -1.83
CA THR A 157 -11.36 22.06 -2.53
C THR A 157 -11.12 23.48 -3.01
N LYS A 158 -12.17 24.23 -3.38
CA LYS A 158 -12.05 25.65 -3.71
C LYS A 158 -11.63 26.49 -2.49
N ALA A 159 -12.13 26.17 -1.30
CA ALA A 159 -11.69 26.81 -0.06
C ALA A 159 -10.24 26.43 0.29
N LEU A 160 -9.84 25.17 0.06
CA LEU A 160 -8.49 24.68 0.34
C LEU A 160 -7.43 25.21 -0.65
N ILE A 161 -7.80 25.37 -1.93
CA ILE A 161 -6.91 25.80 -3.01
C ILE A 161 -7.48 27.07 -3.68
N PRO A 162 -7.36 28.24 -3.03
CA PRO A 162 -7.89 29.49 -3.55
C PRO A 162 -6.99 30.11 -4.64
N ASN A 163 -5.66 29.89 -4.56
CA ASN A 163 -4.66 30.59 -5.39
C ASN A 163 -3.76 29.63 -6.16
N GLN A 164 -3.22 30.08 -7.30
CA GLN A 164 -2.32 29.28 -8.15
C GLN A 164 -1.03 28.85 -7.43
N GLN A 165 -0.47 29.70 -6.56
CA GLN A 165 0.72 29.34 -5.76
C GLN A 165 0.44 28.16 -4.82
N VAL A 166 -0.74 28.13 -4.21
CA VAL A 166 -1.17 27.01 -3.35
C VAL A 166 -1.38 25.74 -4.17
N ALA A 167 -1.88 25.87 -5.41
CA ALA A 167 -2.03 24.74 -6.31
C ALA A 167 -0.68 24.13 -6.73
N PHE A 168 0.34 24.94 -7.00
CA PHE A 168 1.70 24.44 -7.28
C PHE A 168 2.34 23.77 -6.07
N PHE A 169 2.17 24.35 -4.88
CA PHE A 169 2.61 23.71 -3.65
C PHE A 169 1.92 22.36 -3.44
N MET A 170 0.59 22.30 -3.60
CA MET A 170 -0.19 21.09 -3.41
C MET A 170 0.18 19.99 -4.42
N GLN A 171 0.47 20.34 -5.67
CA GLN A 171 0.98 19.39 -6.68
C GLN A 171 2.31 18.77 -6.23
N LYS A 172 3.27 19.59 -5.83
CA LYS A 172 4.60 19.13 -5.36
C LYS A 172 4.48 18.32 -4.05
N ALA A 173 3.61 18.74 -3.13
CA ALA A 173 3.37 18.03 -1.88
C ALA A 173 2.70 16.67 -2.11
N MET A 174 1.74 16.58 -3.04
CA MET A 174 1.07 15.34 -3.40
C MET A 174 2.07 14.32 -3.96
N THR A 175 2.91 14.72 -4.91
CA THR A 175 3.89 13.79 -5.51
C THR A 175 4.89 13.28 -4.48
N ILE A 176 5.35 14.12 -3.56
CA ILE A 176 6.21 13.71 -2.44
C ILE A 176 5.48 12.69 -1.56
N MET A 177 4.22 12.94 -1.21
CA MET A 177 3.43 12.01 -0.39
C MET A 177 3.20 10.66 -1.08
N GLU A 178 2.93 10.64 -2.38
CA GLU A 178 2.79 9.40 -3.16
C GLU A 178 4.08 8.57 -3.15
N ILE A 179 5.24 9.24 -3.32
CA ILE A 179 6.55 8.58 -3.25
C ILE A 179 6.80 8.03 -1.84
N LEU A 180 6.51 8.81 -0.80
CA LEU A 180 6.68 8.39 0.60
C LEU A 180 5.81 7.17 0.92
N ILE A 181 4.55 7.15 0.46
CA ILE A 181 3.65 6.00 0.63
C ILE A 181 4.16 4.79 -0.16
N GLY A 182 4.57 4.98 -1.43
CA GLY A 182 5.13 3.91 -2.26
C GLY A 182 6.37 3.28 -1.64
N LEU A 183 7.33 4.11 -1.19
CA LEU A 183 8.54 3.65 -0.50
C LEU A 183 8.21 2.96 0.83
N ALA A 184 7.28 3.51 1.61
CA ALA A 184 6.89 2.92 2.88
C ALA A 184 6.19 1.57 2.70
N LEU A 185 5.38 1.39 1.65
CA LEU A 185 4.78 0.10 1.30
C LEU A 185 5.82 -0.91 0.83
N VAL A 186 6.76 -0.52 -0.04
CA VAL A 186 7.82 -1.44 -0.51
C VAL A 186 8.72 -1.87 0.65
N ALA A 187 9.22 -0.92 1.44
CA ALA A 187 10.08 -1.17 2.59
C ALA A 187 9.34 -1.85 3.77
N GLY A 188 7.99 -1.82 3.76
CA GLY A 188 7.16 -2.40 4.79
C GLY A 188 7.19 -1.62 6.11
N LEU A 189 7.15 -0.28 6.02
CA LEU A 189 7.05 0.65 7.14
C LEU A 189 5.58 1.06 7.37
N PHE A 190 5.15 0.97 8.62
CA PHE A 190 3.80 1.15 9.14
C PHE A 190 2.71 0.63 8.21
N THR A 191 2.84 -0.60 7.74
CA THR A 191 2.02 -1.19 6.66
C THR A 191 0.53 -1.09 6.87
N TRP A 192 0.05 -1.13 8.12
CA TRP A 192 -1.35 -0.88 8.44
C TRP A 192 -1.77 0.56 8.17
N LEU A 193 -0.99 1.54 8.64
CA LEU A 193 -1.24 2.97 8.45
C LEU A 193 -1.05 3.40 7.00
N THR A 194 0.01 2.93 6.34
CA THR A 194 0.28 3.27 4.94
C THR A 194 -0.76 2.67 4.00
N SER A 195 -1.24 1.45 4.27
CA SER A 195 -2.35 0.87 3.48
C SER A 195 -3.68 1.61 3.73
N ALA A 196 -3.96 2.01 4.98
CA ALA A 196 -5.13 2.84 5.28
C ALA A 196 -5.05 4.22 4.59
N ALA A 197 -3.86 4.83 4.58
CA ALA A 197 -3.62 6.07 3.85
C ALA A 197 -3.82 5.89 2.34
N THR A 198 -3.38 4.78 1.74
CA THR A 198 -3.66 4.45 0.34
C THR A 198 -5.16 4.41 0.05
N ILE A 199 -5.98 3.79 0.91
CA ILE A 199 -7.45 3.76 0.74
C ILE A 199 -8.01 5.18 0.78
N ALA A 200 -7.57 6.01 1.73
CA ALA A 200 -8.00 7.40 1.84
C ALA A 200 -7.64 8.23 0.59
N PHE A 201 -6.40 8.10 0.10
CA PHE A 201 -5.94 8.80 -1.10
C PHE A 201 -6.67 8.34 -2.36
N VAL A 202 -6.92 7.04 -2.51
CA VAL A 202 -7.74 6.52 -3.62
C VAL A 202 -9.16 7.10 -3.55
N GLY A 203 -9.76 7.20 -2.36
CA GLY A 203 -11.05 7.87 -2.18
C GLY A 203 -11.04 9.33 -2.63
N VAL A 204 -10.00 10.09 -2.27
CA VAL A 204 -9.80 11.48 -2.72
C VAL A 204 -9.66 11.58 -4.24
N PHE A 205 -8.94 10.65 -4.87
CA PHE A 205 -8.76 10.60 -6.33
C PHE A 205 -10.03 10.22 -7.10
N CYS A 206 -10.82 9.30 -6.55
CA CYS A 206 -12.15 9.01 -7.09
C CYS A 206 -12.97 10.30 -7.10
N LEU A 207 -13.08 10.97 -5.95
CA LEU A 207 -13.88 12.19 -5.81
C LEU A 207 -13.36 13.36 -6.66
N SER A 208 -12.06 13.41 -6.97
CA SER A 208 -11.46 14.47 -7.79
C SER A 208 -11.61 14.25 -9.30
N GLY A 209 -12.21 13.15 -9.76
CA GLY A 209 -12.39 12.86 -11.18
C GLY A 209 -11.10 12.50 -11.92
N MET A 210 -10.05 12.08 -11.20
CA MET A 210 -8.75 11.70 -11.78
C MET A 210 -8.49 10.18 -11.68
N PHE A 211 -9.51 9.39 -11.31
CA PHE A 211 -9.39 7.96 -11.06
C PHE A 211 -10.32 7.13 -11.96
N TYR A 212 -9.81 6.00 -12.43
CA TYR A 212 -10.48 5.11 -13.38
C TYR A 212 -10.98 3.83 -12.72
N TRP A 213 -12.05 3.24 -13.24
CA TRP A 213 -12.57 1.95 -12.78
C TRP A 213 -11.55 0.81 -12.86
N VAL A 214 -10.66 0.86 -13.84
CA VAL A 214 -9.55 -0.11 -13.98
C VAL A 214 -8.63 -0.11 -12.75
N ASN A 215 -8.51 1.00 -12.02
CA ASN A 215 -7.62 1.11 -10.86
C ASN A 215 -8.33 0.80 -9.52
N ILE A 216 -9.61 0.43 -9.54
CA ILE A 216 -10.38 0.15 -8.32
C ILE A 216 -9.81 -1.02 -7.50
N TRP A 217 -9.05 -1.93 -8.14
CA TRP A 217 -8.38 -3.06 -7.48
C TRP A 217 -7.42 -2.61 -6.36
N MET A 218 -6.97 -1.36 -6.37
CA MET A 218 -6.12 -0.81 -5.31
C MET A 218 -6.81 -0.85 -3.94
N ILE A 219 -8.14 -0.66 -3.88
CA ILE A 219 -8.90 -0.66 -2.62
C ILE A 219 -8.87 -2.04 -1.94
N PRO A 220 -9.31 -3.14 -2.58
CA PRO A 220 -9.25 -4.46 -1.95
C PRO A 220 -7.80 -4.92 -1.70
N MET A 221 -6.83 -4.55 -2.54
CA MET A 221 -5.42 -4.86 -2.29
C MET A 221 -4.88 -4.11 -1.06
N ALA A 222 -5.18 -2.82 -0.91
CA ALA A 222 -4.80 -2.06 0.27
C ALA A 222 -5.47 -2.62 1.53
N PHE A 223 -6.75 -3.00 1.46
CA PHE A 223 -7.46 -3.65 2.58
C PHE A 223 -6.79 -4.98 2.98
N ALA A 224 -6.40 -5.81 2.01
CA ALA A 224 -5.66 -7.03 2.29
C ALA A 224 -4.28 -6.75 2.94
N CYS A 225 -3.60 -5.67 2.53
CA CYS A 225 -2.32 -5.26 3.11
C CYS A 225 -2.43 -4.73 4.55
N MET A 226 -3.64 -4.34 5.00
CA MET A 226 -3.90 -4.01 6.40
C MET A 226 -3.76 -5.21 7.36
N ASN A 227 -3.56 -6.44 6.87
CA ASN A 227 -3.19 -7.58 7.72
C ASN A 227 -1.79 -7.43 8.39
N GLY A 228 -1.03 -6.39 8.06
CA GLY A 228 0.23 -6.05 8.74
C GLY A 228 1.42 -6.86 8.23
N SER A 229 1.54 -6.97 6.90
CA SER A 229 2.63 -7.70 6.22
C SER A 229 4.03 -7.15 6.52
N GLY A 230 4.14 -5.90 6.94
CA GLY A 230 5.41 -5.29 7.35
C GLY A 230 6.10 -6.02 8.50
N ARG A 231 5.35 -6.60 9.45
CA ARG A 231 5.97 -7.25 10.63
C ARG A 231 6.48 -8.66 10.33
N ALA A 232 6.09 -9.26 9.19
CA ALA A 232 6.67 -10.52 8.71
C ALA A 232 7.95 -10.24 7.90
N PHE A 233 7.86 -9.36 6.91
CA PHE A 233 8.98 -8.99 6.06
C PHE A 233 8.89 -7.50 5.69
N GLY A 234 9.63 -6.68 6.43
CA GLY A 234 9.61 -5.23 6.35
C GLY A 234 10.22 -4.58 7.60
N LEU A 235 10.41 -3.27 7.54
CA LEU A 235 10.94 -2.46 8.64
C LEU A 235 10.05 -2.48 9.90
N ASP A 236 8.75 -2.73 9.75
CA ASP A 236 7.80 -2.84 10.86
C ASP A 236 8.18 -3.90 11.89
N LYS A 237 8.91 -4.94 11.50
CA LYS A 237 9.41 -5.95 12.46
C LYS A 237 10.32 -5.32 13.52
N TRP A 238 11.01 -4.22 13.19
CA TRP A 238 11.98 -3.57 14.08
C TRP A 238 11.45 -2.23 14.61
N VAL A 239 10.79 -1.45 13.76
CA VAL A 239 10.30 -0.11 14.12
C VAL A 239 9.12 -0.17 15.10
N VAL A 240 8.16 -1.08 14.88
CA VAL A 240 6.98 -1.19 15.76
C VAL A 240 7.33 -1.54 17.21
N PRO A 241 8.12 -2.60 17.51
CA PRO A 241 8.49 -2.89 18.90
C PRO A 241 9.38 -1.82 19.52
N TYR A 242 10.20 -1.12 18.72
CA TYR A 242 10.96 0.02 19.19
C TYR A 242 10.03 1.17 19.62
N LEU A 243 9.08 1.58 18.77
CA LEU A 243 8.09 2.60 19.08
C LEU A 243 7.28 2.23 20.33
N GLN A 244 6.83 0.97 20.45
CA GLN A 244 6.08 0.51 21.61
C GLN A 244 6.88 0.61 22.91
N LYS A 245 8.20 0.34 22.89
CA LYS A 245 9.06 0.51 24.06
C LYS A 245 9.25 1.99 24.42
N VAL A 246 9.44 2.85 23.43
CA VAL A 246 9.63 4.30 23.65
C VAL A 246 8.35 4.95 24.16
N PHE A 247 7.24 4.78 23.44
CA PHE A 247 5.94 5.33 23.84
C PHE A 247 5.40 4.70 25.12
N GLY A 248 5.63 3.40 25.33
CA GLY A 248 5.26 2.70 26.57
C GLY A 248 5.98 3.27 27.78
N LYS A 249 7.30 3.50 27.68
CA LYS A 249 8.08 4.15 28.74
C LYS A 249 7.66 5.60 28.96
N TRP A 250 7.37 6.33 27.89
CA TRP A 250 6.95 7.73 27.99
C TRP A 250 5.59 7.89 28.67
N ARG A 251 4.62 7.02 28.35
CA ARG A 251 3.26 7.11 28.93
C ARG A 251 3.11 6.43 30.29
N TYR A 252 3.70 5.25 30.49
CA TYR A 252 3.49 4.42 31.67
C TYR A 252 4.67 4.41 32.63
N GLY A 253 5.78 5.06 32.29
CA GLY A 253 7.02 4.99 33.05
C GLY A 253 7.67 3.60 32.99
N THR A 254 8.73 3.42 33.77
CA THR A 254 9.34 2.09 33.97
C THR A 254 8.56 1.34 35.06
N PRO A 255 7.89 0.21 34.74
CA PRO A 255 7.23 -0.57 35.77
C PRO A 255 8.26 -1.06 36.79
N ARG A 256 8.07 -0.67 38.06
CA ARG A 256 8.88 -1.14 39.19
C ARG A 256 8.03 -2.15 39.96
N SER A 257 8.51 -3.37 40.13
CA SER A 257 7.86 -4.32 41.03
C SER A 257 7.98 -3.80 42.46
N LEU A 258 6.85 -3.72 43.18
CA LEU A 258 6.78 -3.29 44.57
C LEU A 258 7.21 -4.36 45.58
N TYR A 259 7.56 -5.57 45.13
CA TYR A 259 8.03 -6.63 46.02
C TYR A 259 9.51 -6.40 46.36
N GLY A 260 9.78 -5.86 47.55
CA GLY A 260 11.13 -5.68 48.05
C GLY A 260 11.37 -4.66 49.18
N THR A 261 10.34 -4.07 49.81
CA THR A 261 10.53 -3.23 51.01
C THR A 261 10.22 -3.94 52.33
N ASP A 262 9.82 -5.21 52.29
CA ASP A 262 9.52 -6.01 53.49
C ASP A 262 10.65 -6.99 53.85
N THR A 263 11.92 -6.60 53.63
CA THR A 263 13.01 -7.26 54.35
C THR A 263 12.95 -6.81 55.80
N LEU A 264 12.32 -7.66 56.62
CA LEU A 264 12.39 -7.81 58.07
C LEU A 264 13.20 -6.73 58.82
N LYS A 265 12.50 -5.92 59.61
CA LYS A 265 13.09 -5.17 60.73
C LYS A 265 13.45 -6.12 61.88
#